data_AF-A0A172Y0W1-F1
#
_entry.id   AF-A0A172Y0W1-F1
#
_cell.length_a   1.000
_cell.length_b   1.000
_cell.length_c   1.000
_cell.angle_alpha   90.00
_cell.angle_beta   90.00
_cell.angle_gamma   90.00
#
_symmetry.space_group_name_H-M   'P 1'
#
loop_
_entity.id
_entity.type
_entity.pdbx_description
1 polymer ?
#
loop_
_entity_poly.entity_id
_entity_poly.type
_entity_poly.pdbx_seq_one_letter_code
_entity_poly.pdbx_strand_id
1 'polypeptide(L)'
;MKSKITGTFLLGLILSTSNLNAQDKTADNKKMEWFQDAKLGIFIHWGIYSVDGISESWSFFNNYINHENYMKQLDGFSASQYKPDEWVKLIKDSGAKYAVITTKHHDGVSLWDSKAEKATTIPKNSLAKKDVLAPFVSELKKSGLKTGLYYSLLDWSHPYYDNNTRTKKRYEIKNDPKRWSNFVNYYQSQLNDLSSQFKPDLLWFDGDWEHSSEEWQAPKTLENLRKYNSNIIINSRLNTHGDYETPEQGIPVINPQSDYWELCYTMNDAWGYQPFDKNYKTPNMIVRTLADVISMGGNLLLDIGPKADGTIPAEQVEILKNLARWTSKYPDAIYGTRHGIPFENYKGKSAMSKNGKKLFLYLEEAKDFTKIYGLTSMPKLARIIGNDNGKVNFKAENTGNLTVNFSNVKFDQDVTVVELDFNDKITFSNNIKRDKPSLNQILEDKNSKSATFEIAEQLHDGNNIFNNSGLTGDGLDMKFPKSSKTNTETINWISKHAEALFETEKGLPNGHYSGNSVLSKDKQTIYLFVEGTPTGSIALKGIKNSIARIRIVGDGSLANYRSYNKLYWSDKPGIVYIDIPKERLDRNMTVIAVLLDKPIELYREKVGAVENNL
;
A
#
# COMPACT_ATOMS: atom_id res chain seq x y z
N MET A 1 -19.86 62.82 -51.50
CA MET A 1 -20.06 62.73 -50.03
C MET A 1 -20.34 61.28 -49.66
N LYS A 2 -19.39 60.68 -48.93
CA LYS A 2 -19.45 59.46 -48.09
C LYS A 2 -20.22 58.22 -48.60
N SER A 3 -19.48 57.28 -49.18
CA SER A 3 -19.77 55.84 -49.10
C SER A 3 -19.21 55.26 -47.78
N LYS A 4 -19.89 54.26 -47.21
CA LYS A 4 -19.42 53.34 -46.14
C LYS A 4 -19.82 51.94 -46.63
N ILE A 5 -18.93 51.08 -47.14
CA ILE A 5 -17.90 50.24 -46.50
C ILE A 5 -18.47 49.33 -45.40
N THR A 6 -18.90 48.16 -45.88
CA THR A 6 -18.65 46.77 -45.44
C THR A 6 -18.43 46.44 -43.96
N GLY A 7 -19.15 45.41 -43.51
CA GLY A 7 -18.90 44.67 -42.27
C GLY A 7 -19.76 43.40 -42.18
N THR A 8 -19.49 42.42 -43.04
CA THR A 8 -20.05 41.06 -42.93
C THR A 8 -19.32 40.34 -41.79
N PHE A 9 -20.00 40.10 -40.68
CA PHE A 9 -19.44 39.33 -39.56
C PHE A 9 -19.55 37.83 -39.85
N LEU A 10 -18.38 37.19 -40.01
CA LEU A 10 -18.20 35.75 -40.08
C LEU A 10 -18.67 35.13 -38.75
N LEU A 11 -19.77 34.36 -38.78
CA LEU A 11 -20.14 33.42 -37.71
C LEU A 11 -19.77 32.02 -38.21
N GLY A 12 -18.53 31.59 -37.97
CA GLY A 12 -18.00 30.33 -38.45
C GLY A 12 -17.06 29.66 -37.45
N LEU A 13 -17.45 28.47 -37.00
CA LEU A 13 -16.68 27.43 -36.32
C LEU A 13 -16.00 27.76 -34.98
N ILE A 14 -16.74 27.55 -33.87
CA ILE A 14 -16.16 27.06 -32.60
C ILE A 14 -17.12 26.02 -31.99
N LEU A 15 -17.24 24.84 -32.59
CA LEU A 15 -17.96 23.70 -32.00
C LEU A 15 -17.29 22.39 -32.45
N SER A 16 -16.10 22.12 -31.93
CA SER A 16 -15.47 20.79 -32.09
C SER A 16 -14.39 20.43 -31.06
N THR A 17 -14.17 21.20 -29.99
CA THR A 17 -13.14 20.89 -28.98
C THR A 17 -13.68 20.23 -27.71
N SER A 18 -15.00 20.15 -27.51
CA SER A 18 -15.62 19.52 -26.33
C SER A 18 -15.86 18.02 -26.48
N ASN A 19 -15.96 17.48 -27.70
CA ASN A 19 -16.18 16.05 -27.92
C ASN A 19 -14.90 15.21 -27.76
N LEU A 20 -13.72 15.75 -28.09
CA LEU A 20 -12.45 15.03 -27.94
C LEU A 20 -12.13 14.72 -26.48
N ASN A 21 -12.27 15.69 -25.57
CA ASN A 21 -11.99 15.50 -24.13
C ASN A 21 -12.97 14.53 -23.42
N ALA A 22 -14.22 14.43 -23.88
CA ALA A 22 -15.18 13.49 -23.30
C ALA A 22 -14.98 12.05 -23.82
N GLN A 23 -14.57 11.91 -25.09
CA GLN A 23 -14.27 10.61 -25.70
C GLN A 23 -12.96 10.03 -25.17
N ASP A 24 -11.93 10.86 -24.93
CA ASP A 24 -10.67 10.46 -24.29
C ASP A 24 -10.89 10.07 -22.81
N LYS A 25 -11.63 10.86 -22.02
CA LYS A 25 -11.96 10.50 -20.64
C LYS A 25 -12.78 9.22 -20.52
N THR A 26 -13.69 8.93 -21.46
CA THR A 26 -14.51 7.72 -21.42
C THR A 26 -13.76 6.46 -21.89
N ALA A 27 -12.80 6.60 -22.82
CA ALA A 27 -11.90 5.53 -23.22
C ALA A 27 -10.86 5.20 -22.14
N ASP A 28 -10.26 6.22 -21.52
CA ASP A 28 -9.34 6.07 -20.38
C ASP A 28 -10.03 5.42 -19.18
N ASN A 29 -11.31 5.72 -18.93
CA ASN A 29 -12.05 5.10 -17.84
C ASN A 29 -12.30 3.58 -18.06
N LYS A 30 -12.40 3.13 -19.32
CA LYS A 30 -12.57 1.71 -19.65
C LYS A 30 -11.27 0.92 -19.56
N LYS A 31 -10.13 1.48 -19.99
CA LYS A 31 -8.84 0.76 -19.91
C LYS A 31 -8.41 0.54 -18.46
N MET A 32 -8.64 1.52 -17.57
CA MET A 32 -8.26 1.46 -16.16
C MET A 32 -9.19 0.61 -15.29
N GLU A 33 -10.36 0.21 -15.81
CA GLU A 33 -11.36 -0.54 -15.05
C GLU A 33 -10.82 -1.87 -14.52
N TRP A 34 -10.13 -2.65 -15.38
CA TRP A 34 -9.55 -3.93 -14.93
C TRP A 34 -8.47 -3.72 -13.88
N PHE A 35 -7.67 -2.66 -14.03
CA PHE A 35 -6.59 -2.34 -13.11
C PHE A 35 -7.16 -1.96 -11.74
N GLN A 36 -8.13 -1.05 -11.71
CA GLN A 36 -8.80 -0.69 -10.47
C GLN A 36 -9.52 -1.87 -9.82
N ASP A 37 -10.07 -2.80 -10.59
CA ASP A 37 -10.77 -3.98 -10.08
C ASP A 37 -9.80 -5.10 -9.61
N ALA A 38 -8.54 -5.08 -10.04
CA ALA A 38 -7.55 -6.13 -9.78
C ALA A 38 -7.06 -6.20 -8.34
N LYS A 39 -6.79 -5.05 -7.70
CA LYS A 39 -6.29 -4.86 -6.31
C LYS A 39 -4.96 -5.51 -5.92
N LEU A 40 -4.60 -6.63 -6.52
CA LEU A 40 -3.41 -7.41 -6.18
C LEU A 40 -2.69 -7.88 -7.45
N GLY A 41 -1.42 -7.54 -7.56
CA GLY A 41 -0.48 -8.05 -8.54
C GLY A 41 0.79 -8.59 -7.88
N ILE A 42 1.56 -9.38 -8.64
CA ILE A 42 2.89 -9.84 -8.21
C ILE A 42 3.99 -9.19 -9.05
N PHE A 43 4.95 -8.55 -8.38
CA PHE A 43 6.19 -8.08 -9.00
C PHE A 43 7.23 -9.19 -8.96
N ILE A 44 8.09 -9.26 -9.96
CA ILE A 44 9.17 -10.24 -10.05
C ILE A 44 10.46 -9.53 -10.46
N HIS A 45 11.39 -9.41 -9.52
CA HIS A 45 12.75 -8.95 -9.79
C HIS A 45 13.69 -10.16 -9.92
N TRP A 46 13.98 -10.51 -11.18
CA TRP A 46 14.86 -11.61 -11.49
C TRP A 46 15.88 -11.24 -12.57
N GLY A 47 17.15 -11.56 -12.30
CA GLY A 47 18.28 -11.25 -13.16
C GLY A 47 19.57 -11.80 -12.58
N ILE A 48 20.71 -11.45 -13.20
CA ILE A 48 22.02 -12.02 -12.84
C ILE A 48 22.44 -11.69 -11.39
N TYR A 49 21.93 -10.60 -10.82
CA TYR A 49 22.14 -10.22 -9.41
C TYR A 49 21.68 -11.28 -8.40
N SER A 50 20.81 -12.21 -8.83
CA SER A 50 20.37 -13.35 -8.00
C SER A 50 21.42 -14.46 -7.82
N VAL A 51 22.56 -14.39 -8.54
CA VAL A 51 23.63 -15.40 -8.47
C VAL A 51 24.41 -15.25 -7.18
N ASP A 52 24.99 -14.06 -6.96
CA ASP A 52 25.70 -13.76 -5.72
C ASP A 52 24.76 -13.21 -4.64
N GLY A 53 23.51 -12.94 -5.00
CA GLY A 53 22.47 -12.50 -4.09
C GLY A 53 22.69 -11.07 -3.59
N ILE A 54 22.98 -10.17 -4.53
CA ILE A 54 23.33 -8.76 -4.27
C ILE A 54 22.26 -7.82 -4.87
N SER A 55 22.31 -6.54 -4.51
CA SER A 55 21.34 -5.55 -5.01
C SER A 55 21.39 -5.41 -6.53
N GLU A 56 20.20 -5.42 -7.14
CA GLU A 56 19.97 -5.31 -8.57
C GLU A 56 20.56 -4.03 -9.17
N SER A 57 21.69 -4.16 -9.87
CA SER A 57 22.43 -3.07 -10.55
C SER A 57 23.09 -2.03 -9.63
N TRP A 58 22.46 -1.69 -8.51
CA TRP A 58 22.94 -0.69 -7.56
C TRP A 58 24.27 -1.07 -6.91
N SER A 59 24.55 -2.36 -6.74
CA SER A 59 25.81 -2.81 -6.16
C SER A 59 27.03 -2.37 -6.97
N PHE A 60 26.95 -2.39 -8.31
CA PHE A 60 28.06 -1.90 -9.14
C PHE A 60 27.96 -0.40 -9.42
N PHE A 61 26.74 0.15 -9.55
CA PHE A 61 26.56 1.58 -9.75
C PHE A 61 27.12 2.39 -8.59
N ASN A 62 26.94 1.91 -7.36
CA ASN A 62 27.48 2.52 -6.14
C ASN A 62 28.94 2.12 -5.85
N ASN A 63 29.58 1.36 -6.73
CA ASN A 63 30.96 0.88 -6.63
C ASN A 63 31.23 -0.05 -5.42
N TYR A 64 30.24 -0.76 -4.89
CA TYR A 64 30.46 -1.80 -3.87
C TYR A 64 31.12 -3.05 -4.47
N ILE A 65 30.89 -3.27 -5.77
CA ILE A 65 31.57 -4.23 -6.62
C ILE A 65 31.91 -3.53 -7.94
N ASN A 66 32.99 -3.92 -8.62
CA ASN A 66 33.27 -3.38 -9.94
C ASN A 66 32.32 -3.99 -11.00
N HIS A 67 32.13 -3.29 -12.12
CA HIS A 67 31.25 -3.71 -13.20
C HIS A 67 31.62 -5.09 -13.78
N GLU A 68 32.91 -5.37 -13.98
CA GLU A 68 33.37 -6.64 -14.54
C GLU A 68 32.95 -7.84 -13.66
N ASN A 69 33.16 -7.73 -12.35
CA ASN A 69 32.78 -8.77 -11.40
C ASN A 69 31.25 -8.89 -11.27
N TYR A 70 30.52 -7.78 -11.34
CA TYR A 70 29.05 -7.85 -11.40
C TYR A 70 28.57 -8.62 -12.63
N MET A 71 29.15 -8.35 -13.81
CA MET A 71 28.78 -9.01 -15.06
C MET A 71 29.21 -10.49 -15.12
N LYS A 72 30.25 -10.91 -14.38
CA LYS A 72 30.65 -12.33 -14.25
C LYS A 72 29.52 -13.22 -13.71
N GLN A 73 28.53 -12.66 -13.01
CA GLN A 73 27.34 -13.40 -12.59
C GLN A 73 26.56 -14.01 -13.77
N LEU A 74 26.72 -13.51 -15.00
CA LEU A 74 26.21 -14.19 -16.21
C LEU A 74 26.63 -15.67 -16.25
N ASP A 75 27.84 -16.00 -15.81
CA ASP A 75 28.39 -17.36 -15.81
C ASP A 75 27.73 -18.28 -14.77
N GLY A 76 27.02 -17.72 -13.78
CA GLY A 76 26.29 -18.47 -12.75
C GLY A 76 24.78 -18.50 -12.92
N PHE A 77 24.21 -17.61 -13.76
CA PHE A 77 22.76 -17.54 -13.97
C PHE A 77 22.29 -18.71 -14.84
N SER A 78 21.84 -19.80 -14.21
CA SER A 78 21.55 -21.07 -14.88
C SER A 78 20.10 -21.26 -15.31
N ALA A 79 19.12 -20.69 -14.59
CA ALA A 79 17.70 -20.98 -14.76
C ALA A 79 17.40 -22.50 -14.87
N SER A 80 18.18 -23.33 -14.18
CA SER A 80 18.18 -24.80 -14.33
C SER A 80 16.95 -25.48 -13.73
N GLN A 81 16.31 -24.85 -12.74
CA GLN A 81 15.07 -25.26 -12.07
C GLN A 81 13.89 -24.34 -12.42
N TYR A 82 14.06 -23.44 -13.40
CA TYR A 82 13.04 -22.49 -13.83
C TYR A 82 11.86 -23.19 -14.50
N LYS A 83 10.68 -23.04 -13.89
CA LYS A 83 9.41 -23.60 -14.34
C LYS A 83 8.34 -22.51 -14.38
N PRO A 84 8.10 -21.88 -15.54
CA PRO A 84 7.17 -20.75 -15.67
C PRO A 84 5.73 -21.09 -15.27
N ASP A 85 5.29 -22.31 -15.53
CA ASP A 85 3.97 -22.82 -15.18
C ASP A 85 3.79 -22.90 -13.66
N GLU A 86 4.80 -23.36 -12.92
CA GLU A 86 4.78 -23.38 -11.45
C GLU A 86 4.77 -21.96 -10.86
N TRP A 87 5.54 -21.02 -11.44
CA TRP A 87 5.52 -19.61 -11.05
C TRP A 87 4.13 -18.99 -11.26
N VAL A 88 3.59 -19.12 -12.47
CA VAL A 88 2.28 -18.55 -12.82
C VAL A 88 1.17 -19.18 -12.00
N LYS A 89 1.26 -20.49 -11.70
CA LYS A 89 0.33 -21.15 -10.79
C LYS A 89 0.39 -20.55 -9.39
N LEU A 90 1.57 -20.36 -8.81
CA LEU A 90 1.72 -19.75 -7.49
C LEU A 90 1.16 -18.32 -7.45
N ILE A 91 1.45 -17.53 -8.49
CA ILE A 91 0.92 -16.16 -8.64
C ILE A 91 -0.61 -16.18 -8.70
N LYS A 92 -1.19 -17.02 -9.55
CA LYS A 92 -2.65 -17.13 -9.68
C LYS A 92 -3.31 -17.60 -8.40
N ASP A 93 -2.73 -18.62 -7.75
CA ASP A 93 -3.26 -19.19 -6.50
C ASP A 93 -3.21 -18.17 -5.36
N SER A 94 -2.23 -17.26 -5.32
CA SER A 94 -2.17 -16.15 -4.35
C SER A 94 -3.39 -15.20 -4.42
N GLY A 95 -4.14 -15.25 -5.52
CA GLY A 95 -5.27 -14.37 -5.81
C GLY A 95 -4.91 -13.16 -6.67
N ALA A 96 -3.64 -12.98 -7.03
CA ALA A 96 -3.24 -11.90 -7.93
C ALA A 96 -4.01 -11.95 -9.26
N LYS A 97 -4.25 -10.79 -9.87
CA LYS A 97 -4.93 -10.65 -11.18
C LYS A 97 -3.99 -10.28 -12.32
N TYR A 98 -2.75 -9.93 -11.97
CA TYR A 98 -1.70 -9.54 -12.90
C TYR A 98 -0.32 -9.84 -12.31
N ALA A 99 0.68 -9.88 -13.17
CA ALA A 99 2.08 -9.93 -12.74
C ALA A 99 2.92 -8.98 -13.59
N VAL A 100 3.97 -8.44 -12.99
CA VAL A 100 4.96 -7.55 -13.63
C VAL A 100 6.33 -8.18 -13.44
N ILE A 101 7.03 -8.51 -14.53
CA ILE A 101 8.38 -9.11 -14.47
C ILE A 101 9.43 -8.16 -15.04
N THR A 102 10.58 -8.06 -14.38
CA THR A 102 11.75 -7.33 -14.90
C THR A 102 12.20 -7.92 -16.23
N THR A 103 11.89 -7.25 -17.34
CA THR A 103 12.42 -7.67 -18.65
C THR A 103 13.91 -7.34 -18.75
N LYS A 104 14.29 -6.18 -18.21
CA LYS A 104 15.64 -5.64 -18.11
C LYS A 104 15.67 -4.66 -16.94
N HIS A 105 16.66 -4.79 -16.05
CA HIS A 105 16.92 -3.83 -14.96
C HIS A 105 18.00 -2.81 -15.38
N HIS A 106 18.42 -1.91 -14.48
CA HIS A 106 19.42 -0.86 -14.79
C HIS A 106 20.79 -1.40 -15.23
N ASP A 107 21.10 -2.67 -14.94
CA ASP A 107 22.31 -3.36 -15.40
C ASP A 107 22.31 -3.68 -16.90
N GLY A 108 21.17 -3.54 -17.58
CA GLY A 108 21.06 -3.74 -19.02
C GLY A 108 20.89 -5.19 -19.48
N VAL A 109 20.85 -6.16 -18.58
CA VAL A 109 20.76 -7.58 -18.96
C VAL A 109 19.30 -7.96 -19.25
N SER A 110 19.03 -8.27 -20.52
CA SER A 110 17.68 -8.61 -20.98
C SER A 110 17.36 -10.09 -20.75
N LEU A 111 16.19 -10.39 -20.17
CA LEU A 111 15.69 -11.76 -19.95
C LEU A 111 15.24 -12.48 -21.24
N TRP A 112 15.12 -11.75 -22.35
CA TRP A 112 14.77 -12.26 -23.67
C TRP A 112 15.89 -12.00 -24.68
N ASP A 113 15.82 -12.63 -25.86
CA ASP A 113 16.82 -12.43 -26.91
C ASP A 113 16.60 -11.14 -27.72
N SER A 114 16.78 -10.00 -27.07
CA SER A 114 16.77 -8.67 -27.69
C SER A 114 17.66 -8.62 -28.95
N LYS A 115 17.12 -8.05 -30.03
CA LYS A 115 17.85 -7.87 -31.30
C LYS A 115 18.52 -6.51 -31.43
N ALA A 116 18.31 -5.63 -30.45
CA ALA A 116 18.94 -4.31 -30.41
C ALA A 116 20.47 -4.41 -30.40
N GLU A 117 21.14 -3.45 -31.06
CA GLU A 117 22.60 -3.41 -31.19
C GLU A 117 23.26 -3.43 -29.81
N LYS A 118 24.28 -4.28 -29.60
CA LYS A 118 25.07 -4.37 -28.35
C LYS A 118 24.27 -4.75 -27.09
N ALA A 119 23.04 -5.27 -27.24
CA ALA A 119 22.28 -5.82 -26.13
C ALA A 119 23.01 -7.00 -25.46
N THR A 120 23.10 -6.97 -24.13
CA THR A 120 23.51 -8.14 -23.33
C THR A 120 22.26 -8.90 -22.93
N THR A 121 22.21 -10.20 -23.22
CA THR A 121 20.99 -10.99 -23.01
C THR A 121 21.27 -12.31 -22.31
N ILE A 122 20.32 -12.79 -21.50
CA ILE A 122 20.38 -14.11 -20.89
C ILE A 122 20.60 -15.22 -21.95
N PRO A 123 19.87 -15.26 -23.08
CA PRO A 123 20.07 -16.29 -24.10
C PRO A 123 21.47 -16.35 -24.72
N LYS A 124 22.12 -15.20 -24.92
CA LYS A 124 23.44 -15.15 -25.58
C LYS A 124 24.60 -15.24 -24.59
N ASN A 125 24.47 -14.55 -23.46
CA ASN A 125 25.61 -14.24 -22.60
C ASN A 125 25.65 -15.07 -21.32
N SER A 126 24.52 -15.53 -20.78
CA SER A 126 24.49 -16.26 -19.50
C SER A 126 24.73 -17.77 -19.63
N LEU A 127 24.88 -18.46 -18.50
CA LEU A 127 24.93 -19.93 -18.42
C LEU A 127 23.62 -20.59 -18.86
N ALA A 128 22.47 -19.94 -18.66
CA ALA A 128 21.16 -20.49 -19.03
C ALA A 128 21.00 -20.73 -20.54
N LYS A 129 21.65 -19.90 -21.38
CA LYS A 129 21.61 -19.97 -22.86
C LYS A 129 20.21 -20.14 -23.46
N LYS A 130 19.17 -19.63 -22.81
CA LYS A 130 17.77 -19.73 -23.24
C LYS A 130 16.96 -18.49 -22.89
N ASP A 131 15.90 -18.25 -23.65
CA ASP A 131 14.89 -17.22 -23.35
C ASP A 131 14.08 -17.66 -22.12
N VAL A 132 13.99 -16.77 -21.14
CA VAL A 132 13.24 -17.01 -19.89
C VAL A 132 12.04 -16.06 -19.73
N LEU A 133 11.86 -15.08 -20.62
CA LEU A 133 10.73 -14.16 -20.57
C LEU A 133 9.54 -14.70 -21.37
N ALA A 134 9.77 -15.17 -22.60
CA ALA A 134 8.70 -15.61 -23.49
C ALA A 134 7.88 -16.79 -22.92
N PRO A 135 8.50 -17.82 -22.30
CA PRO A 135 7.76 -18.89 -21.63
C PRO A 135 6.88 -18.38 -20.48
N PHE A 136 7.40 -17.47 -19.64
CA PHE A 136 6.62 -16.86 -18.55
C PHE A 136 5.39 -16.12 -19.07
N VAL A 137 5.58 -15.22 -20.06
CA VAL A 137 4.48 -14.43 -20.62
C VAL A 137 3.44 -15.34 -21.28
N SER A 138 3.88 -16.43 -21.94
CA SER A 138 2.96 -17.42 -22.52
C SER A 138 2.09 -18.08 -21.45
N GLU A 139 2.68 -18.57 -20.36
CA GLU A 139 1.94 -19.19 -19.26
C GLU A 139 1.03 -18.18 -18.54
N LEU A 140 1.50 -16.95 -18.33
CA LEU A 140 0.72 -15.89 -17.70
C LEU A 140 -0.56 -15.62 -18.49
N LYS A 141 -0.46 -15.49 -19.81
CA LYS A 141 -1.62 -15.32 -20.69
C LYS A 141 -2.54 -16.53 -20.70
N LYS A 142 -2.00 -17.75 -20.79
CA LYS A 142 -2.80 -18.99 -20.71
C LYS A 142 -3.61 -19.08 -19.42
N SER A 143 -3.06 -18.56 -18.32
CA SER A 143 -3.72 -18.58 -17.01
C SER A 143 -4.88 -17.58 -16.88
N GLY A 144 -4.99 -16.61 -17.79
CA GLY A 144 -5.96 -15.51 -17.77
C GLY A 144 -5.53 -14.29 -16.94
N LEU A 145 -4.29 -14.28 -16.44
CA LEU A 145 -3.72 -13.13 -15.73
C LEU A 145 -3.33 -12.03 -16.72
N LYS A 146 -3.46 -10.78 -16.28
CA LYS A 146 -3.02 -9.61 -17.04
C LYS A 146 -1.50 -9.56 -17.09
N THR A 147 -0.97 -9.23 -18.26
CA THR A 147 0.46 -9.28 -18.56
C THR A 147 1.11 -7.92 -18.34
N GLY A 148 1.93 -7.82 -17.29
CA GLY A 148 2.78 -6.66 -17.02
C GLY A 148 4.25 -6.96 -17.31
N LEU A 149 4.95 -5.98 -17.86
CA LEU A 149 6.39 -6.02 -18.09
C LEU A 149 7.03 -4.81 -17.39
N TYR A 150 8.11 -5.02 -16.65
CA TYR A 150 8.95 -3.93 -16.16
C TYR A 150 10.06 -3.64 -17.16
N TYR A 151 10.38 -2.37 -17.34
CA TYR A 151 11.45 -1.92 -18.22
C TYR A 151 12.22 -0.73 -17.63
N SER A 152 13.51 -0.94 -17.37
CA SER A 152 14.43 0.15 -17.03
C SER A 152 14.78 0.98 -18.27
N LEU A 153 14.48 2.29 -18.24
CA LEU A 153 14.98 3.27 -19.20
C LEU A 153 16.50 3.40 -19.12
N LEU A 154 17.05 3.34 -17.90
CA LEU A 154 18.49 3.30 -17.65
C LEU A 154 19.10 2.00 -18.17
N ASP A 155 20.35 2.12 -18.60
CA ASP A 155 21.19 0.98 -18.93
C ASP A 155 22.64 1.34 -18.65
N TRP A 156 23.03 1.25 -17.37
CA TRP A 156 24.35 1.66 -16.91
C TRP A 156 25.47 0.81 -17.49
N SER A 157 25.19 -0.34 -18.10
CA SER A 157 26.18 -1.16 -18.81
C SER A 157 26.32 -0.79 -20.28
N HIS A 158 25.30 -0.19 -20.90
CA HIS A 158 25.28 0.00 -22.34
C HIS A 158 26.30 1.06 -22.78
N PRO A 159 27.14 0.80 -23.80
CA PRO A 159 28.16 1.74 -24.24
C PRO A 159 27.56 3.00 -24.85
N TYR A 160 26.32 3.01 -25.33
CA TYR A 160 25.67 4.25 -25.78
C TYR A 160 25.03 5.07 -24.65
N TYR A 161 24.92 4.54 -23.43
CA TYR A 161 24.38 5.32 -22.31
C TYR A 161 25.44 6.24 -21.73
N ASP A 162 25.06 7.44 -21.31
CA ASP A 162 26.01 8.46 -20.84
C ASP A 162 26.46 8.18 -19.40
N ASN A 163 25.57 7.82 -18.49
CA ASN A 163 25.91 7.47 -17.11
C ASN A 163 26.39 6.01 -16.99
N ASN A 164 27.42 5.78 -16.16
CA ASN A 164 28.04 4.45 -16.00
C ASN A 164 28.00 3.97 -14.54
N THR A 165 28.42 4.84 -13.63
CA THR A 165 28.37 4.60 -12.18
C THR A 165 27.99 5.91 -11.51
N ARG A 166 27.64 5.88 -10.24
CA ARG A 166 27.30 7.07 -9.44
C ARG A 166 28.34 8.19 -9.54
N THR A 167 29.61 7.84 -9.74
CA THR A 167 30.73 8.80 -9.78
C THR A 167 31.35 8.97 -11.17
N LYS A 168 30.80 8.33 -12.20
CA LYS A 168 31.41 8.34 -13.54
C LYS A 168 30.37 8.46 -14.64
N LYS A 169 30.48 9.55 -15.39
CA LYS A 169 29.81 9.77 -16.68
C LYS A 169 30.76 9.47 -17.83
N ARG A 170 30.27 8.83 -18.90
CA ARG A 170 31.04 8.47 -20.10
C ARG A 170 31.23 9.67 -21.03
N TYR A 171 30.20 10.51 -21.17
CA TYR A 171 30.20 11.69 -22.03
C TYR A 171 29.05 12.63 -21.66
N GLU A 172 29.07 13.87 -22.14
CA GLU A 172 27.92 14.76 -22.07
C GLU A 172 27.10 14.67 -23.37
N ILE A 173 25.77 14.55 -23.29
CA ILE A 173 24.89 14.40 -24.47
C ILE A 173 25.15 15.51 -25.51
N LYS A 174 25.34 16.76 -25.07
CA LYS A 174 25.65 17.90 -25.95
C LYS A 174 26.94 17.73 -26.77
N ASN A 175 27.90 16.94 -26.28
CA ASN A 175 29.18 16.71 -26.94
C ASN A 175 29.14 15.51 -27.88
N ASP A 176 28.23 14.55 -27.67
CA ASP A 176 28.04 13.38 -28.53
C ASP A 176 26.54 13.02 -28.68
N PRO A 177 25.76 13.88 -29.36
CA PRO A 177 24.32 13.68 -29.51
C PRO A 177 23.99 12.46 -30.37
N LYS A 178 24.92 12.04 -31.25
CA LYS A 178 24.77 10.85 -32.09
C LYS A 178 24.80 9.58 -31.24
N ARG A 179 25.72 9.49 -30.27
CA ARG A 179 25.76 8.35 -29.34
C ARG A 179 24.50 8.25 -28.49
N TRP A 180 23.98 9.38 -28.01
CA TRP A 180 22.68 9.40 -27.32
C TRP A 180 21.53 8.96 -28.23
N SER A 181 21.47 9.47 -29.47
CA SER A 181 20.47 9.04 -30.45
C SER A 181 20.51 7.54 -30.71
N ASN A 182 21.71 6.93 -30.75
CA ASN A 182 21.85 5.48 -30.84
C ASN A 182 21.32 4.75 -29.60
N PHE A 183 21.47 5.32 -28.39
CA PHE A 183 20.87 4.76 -27.17
C PHE A 183 19.34 4.82 -27.21
N VAL A 184 18.79 5.95 -27.65
CA VAL A 184 17.34 6.10 -27.82
C VAL A 184 16.80 5.06 -28.82
N ASN A 185 17.47 4.89 -29.96
CA ASN A 185 17.12 3.86 -30.94
C ASN A 185 17.23 2.44 -30.38
N TYR A 186 18.25 2.17 -29.55
CA TYR A 186 18.43 0.89 -28.86
C TYR A 186 17.23 0.56 -27.98
N TYR A 187 16.88 1.42 -27.02
CA TYR A 187 15.81 1.12 -26.08
C TYR A 187 14.43 1.12 -26.77
N GLN A 188 14.20 1.98 -27.76
CA GLN A 188 12.97 1.98 -28.58
C GLN A 188 12.82 0.66 -29.34
N SER A 189 13.92 0.11 -29.87
CA SER A 189 13.91 -1.19 -30.54
C SER A 189 13.54 -2.32 -29.56
N GLN A 190 14.10 -2.29 -28.34
CA GLN A 190 13.73 -3.25 -27.29
C GLN A 190 12.24 -3.18 -26.92
N LEU A 191 11.70 -1.97 -26.75
CA LEU A 191 10.28 -1.78 -26.45
C LEU A 191 9.37 -2.23 -27.61
N ASN A 192 9.80 -2.04 -28.86
CA ASN A 192 9.08 -2.56 -30.02
C ASN A 192 9.11 -4.09 -30.09
N ASP A 193 10.26 -4.72 -29.79
CA ASP A 193 10.38 -6.19 -29.70
C ASP A 193 9.38 -6.73 -28.67
N LEU A 194 9.45 -6.22 -27.43
CA LEU A 194 8.55 -6.61 -26.34
C LEU A 194 7.08 -6.38 -26.69
N SER A 195 6.75 -5.20 -27.24
CA SER A 195 5.36 -4.82 -27.52
C SER A 195 4.77 -5.60 -28.69
N SER A 196 5.54 -5.84 -29.74
CA SER A 196 5.11 -6.62 -30.90
C SER A 196 4.91 -8.10 -30.56
N GLN A 197 5.82 -8.68 -29.79
CA GLN A 197 5.79 -10.08 -29.40
C GLN A 197 4.74 -10.36 -28.34
N PHE A 198 4.68 -9.51 -27.31
CA PHE A 198 3.89 -9.80 -26.11
C PHE A 198 2.64 -8.97 -25.96
N LYS A 199 2.47 -7.83 -26.63
CA LYS A 199 1.29 -6.95 -26.51
C LYS A 199 0.81 -6.84 -25.05
N PRO A 200 1.68 -6.38 -24.12
CA PRO A 200 1.37 -6.41 -22.68
C PRO A 200 0.16 -5.54 -22.35
N ASP A 201 -0.55 -5.90 -21.28
CA ASP A 201 -1.62 -5.08 -20.71
C ASP A 201 -1.05 -3.87 -19.95
N LEU A 202 0.14 -4.02 -19.36
CA LEU A 202 0.80 -3.00 -18.55
C LEU A 202 2.31 -2.94 -18.86
N LEU A 203 2.86 -1.74 -19.00
CA LEU A 203 4.31 -1.49 -18.96
C LEU A 203 4.65 -0.64 -17.74
N TRP A 204 5.56 -1.15 -16.92
CA TRP A 204 6.04 -0.53 -15.70
C TRP A 204 7.45 0.00 -15.97
N PHE A 205 7.57 1.29 -16.25
CA PHE A 205 8.85 1.94 -16.48
C PHE A 205 9.56 2.27 -15.19
N ASP A 206 10.87 2.35 -15.25
CA ASP A 206 11.70 2.83 -14.16
C ASP A 206 12.94 3.52 -14.69
N GLY A 207 13.61 4.30 -13.83
CA GLY A 207 14.86 4.94 -14.22
C GLY A 207 14.66 6.19 -15.07
N ASP A 208 13.57 6.91 -14.87
CA ASP A 208 13.22 8.08 -15.67
C ASP A 208 13.86 9.38 -15.18
N TRP A 209 14.47 9.35 -13.98
CA TRP A 209 15.03 10.51 -13.27
C TRP A 209 16.36 11.06 -13.81
N GLU A 210 17.13 10.31 -14.63
CA GLU A 210 18.45 10.76 -15.10
C GLU A 210 18.37 11.72 -16.31
N HIS A 211 17.23 11.77 -17.02
CA HIS A 211 17.04 12.59 -18.22
C HIS A 211 15.62 13.16 -18.33
N SER A 212 15.47 14.21 -19.11
CA SER A 212 14.16 14.83 -19.35
C SER A 212 13.28 13.99 -20.29
N SER A 213 11.97 14.25 -20.26
CA SER A 213 10.98 13.71 -21.20
C SER A 213 11.42 13.84 -22.66
N GLU A 214 12.00 14.98 -23.04
CA GLU A 214 12.46 15.28 -24.39
C GLU A 214 13.68 14.44 -24.76
N GLU A 215 14.68 14.35 -23.87
CA GLU A 215 15.86 13.51 -24.09
C GLU A 215 15.49 12.05 -24.21
N TRP A 216 14.54 11.60 -23.39
CA TRP A 216 13.96 10.27 -23.48
C TRP A 216 13.08 10.07 -24.71
N GLN A 217 12.57 11.11 -25.36
CA GLN A 217 11.49 11.00 -26.36
C GLN A 217 10.25 10.25 -25.81
N ALA A 218 9.90 10.48 -24.54
CA ALA A 218 8.80 9.81 -23.84
C ALA A 218 7.45 9.85 -24.60
N PRO A 219 7.03 10.98 -25.23
CA PRO A 219 5.82 11.00 -26.05
C PRO A 219 5.88 10.03 -27.23
N LYS A 220 7.04 9.91 -27.89
CA LYS A 220 7.21 9.01 -29.03
C LYS A 220 7.19 7.55 -28.60
N THR A 221 7.80 7.25 -27.45
CA THR A 221 7.73 5.94 -26.82
C THR A 221 6.26 5.54 -26.61
N LEU A 222 5.47 6.41 -25.96
CA LEU A 222 4.07 6.13 -25.71
C LEU A 222 3.25 5.92 -26.99
N GLU A 223 3.47 6.75 -28.02
CA GLU A 223 2.84 6.58 -29.34
C GLU A 223 3.18 5.21 -29.94
N ASN A 224 4.44 4.77 -29.86
CA ASN A 224 4.88 3.49 -30.41
C ASN A 224 4.26 2.30 -29.67
N LEU A 225 4.20 2.33 -28.34
CA LEU A 225 3.57 1.28 -27.53
C LEU A 225 2.08 1.12 -27.88
N ARG A 226 1.37 2.25 -28.02
CA ARG A 226 -0.06 2.27 -28.34
C ARG A 226 -0.40 1.72 -29.73
N LYS A 227 0.58 1.61 -30.65
CA LYS A 227 0.39 0.92 -31.94
C LYS A 227 0.15 -0.58 -31.77
N TYR A 228 0.72 -1.19 -30.74
CA TYR A 228 0.62 -2.63 -30.49
C TYR A 228 -0.54 -2.97 -29.54
N ASN A 229 -0.77 -2.12 -28.55
CA ASN A 229 -1.92 -2.20 -27.66
C ASN A 229 -2.40 -0.77 -27.31
N SER A 230 -3.50 -0.34 -27.92
CA SER A 230 -4.07 1.01 -27.68
C SER A 230 -4.56 1.21 -26.24
N ASN A 231 -4.76 0.13 -25.49
CA ASN A 231 -5.24 0.13 -24.12
C ASN A 231 -4.14 -0.22 -23.10
N ILE A 232 -2.86 -0.18 -23.50
CA ILE A 232 -1.75 -0.42 -22.58
C ILE A 232 -1.79 0.58 -21.42
N ILE A 233 -1.59 0.08 -20.21
CA ILE A 233 -1.47 0.90 -18.99
C ILE A 233 0.01 1.18 -18.72
N ILE A 234 0.34 2.44 -18.46
CA ILE A 234 1.70 2.90 -18.18
C ILE A 234 1.74 3.49 -16.76
N ASN A 235 2.79 3.20 -15.99
CA ASN A 235 2.98 3.84 -14.69
C ASN A 235 3.48 5.29 -14.83
N SER A 236 3.48 6.06 -13.73
CA SER A 236 3.90 7.47 -13.75
C SER A 236 5.37 7.72 -14.15
N ARG A 237 6.21 6.68 -14.19
CA ARG A 237 7.66 6.74 -14.41
C ARG A 237 8.08 6.68 -15.88
N LEU A 238 7.26 7.25 -16.77
CA LEU A 238 7.65 7.61 -18.13
C LEU A 238 7.70 9.14 -18.23
N ASN A 239 8.44 9.80 -17.32
CA ASN A 239 8.54 11.25 -17.26
C ASN A 239 7.16 11.93 -17.28
N THR A 240 6.25 11.54 -16.38
CA THR A 240 4.87 12.07 -16.23
C THR A 240 3.84 11.65 -17.29
N HIS A 241 4.18 10.77 -18.24
CA HIS A 241 3.25 10.26 -19.27
C HIS A 241 2.51 8.97 -18.87
N GLY A 242 2.23 8.81 -17.57
CA GLY A 242 1.61 7.61 -16.99
C GLY A 242 0.13 7.74 -16.66
N ASP A 243 -0.52 6.59 -16.45
CA ASP A 243 -1.94 6.43 -16.15
C ASP A 243 -2.23 6.30 -14.63
N TYR A 244 -1.21 6.00 -13.80
CA TYR A 244 -1.35 5.81 -12.36
C TYR A 244 -0.07 6.16 -11.59
N GLU A 245 -0.22 6.51 -10.30
CA GLU A 245 0.90 6.82 -9.39
C GLU A 245 1.52 5.56 -8.78
N THR A 246 2.83 5.57 -8.52
CA THR A 246 3.58 4.43 -7.96
C THR A 246 4.27 4.77 -6.63
N PRO A 247 3.55 4.92 -5.50
CA PRO A 247 4.20 4.91 -4.19
C PRO A 247 5.03 3.62 -4.02
N GLU A 248 6.20 3.75 -3.41
CA GLU A 248 7.15 2.66 -3.29
C GLU A 248 7.60 2.50 -1.83
N GLN A 249 7.52 1.26 -1.30
CA GLN A 249 7.90 0.83 0.06
C GLN A 249 7.11 1.48 1.21
N GLY A 250 6.87 2.79 1.18
CA GLY A 250 6.08 3.51 2.17
C GLY A 250 4.59 3.37 1.90
N ILE A 251 3.84 2.75 2.82
CA ILE A 251 2.37 2.81 2.75
C ILE A 251 1.95 4.28 2.96
N PRO A 252 1.19 4.88 2.03
CA PRO A 252 0.69 6.23 2.23
C PRO A 252 -0.16 6.34 3.51
N VAL A 253 0.07 7.37 4.32
CA VAL A 253 -0.80 7.71 5.46
C VAL A 253 -1.94 8.65 5.04
N ILE A 254 -1.82 9.24 3.86
CA ILE A 254 -2.85 10.00 3.18
C ILE A 254 -3.14 9.32 1.85
N ASN A 255 -4.39 9.39 1.40
CA ASN A 255 -4.75 8.86 0.10
C ASN A 255 -3.92 9.57 -0.99
N PRO A 256 -3.28 8.83 -1.92
CA PRO A 256 -2.68 9.43 -3.10
C PRO A 256 -3.68 10.30 -3.88
N GLN A 257 -3.15 11.29 -4.62
CA GLN A 257 -4.00 12.27 -5.31
C GLN A 257 -4.64 11.71 -6.57
N SER A 258 -4.00 10.73 -7.20
CA SER A 258 -4.54 10.05 -8.37
C SER A 258 -5.63 9.06 -8.00
N ASP A 259 -6.68 8.99 -8.81
CA ASP A 259 -7.75 7.99 -8.72
C ASP A 259 -7.22 6.55 -8.89
N TYR A 260 -6.08 6.42 -9.57
CA TYR A 260 -5.37 5.16 -9.78
C TYR A 260 -3.94 5.25 -9.23
N TRP A 261 -3.60 4.30 -8.37
CA TRP A 261 -2.26 4.19 -7.82
C TRP A 261 -1.97 2.75 -7.40
N GLU A 262 -0.69 2.41 -7.33
CA GLU A 262 -0.21 1.07 -6.99
C GLU A 262 1.00 1.17 -6.06
N LEU A 263 0.90 0.54 -4.90
CA LEU A 263 2.04 0.37 -3.99
C LEU A 263 2.88 -0.81 -4.46
N CYS A 264 4.09 -0.57 -4.94
CA CYS A 264 5.09 -1.62 -5.08
C CYS A 264 5.78 -1.86 -3.74
N TYR A 265 5.87 -3.15 -3.34
CA TYR A 265 6.18 -3.53 -1.97
C TYR A 265 6.96 -4.84 -1.91
N THR A 266 8.09 -4.85 -1.21
CA THR A 266 8.91 -6.07 -1.01
C THR A 266 8.42 -6.89 0.17
N MET A 267 8.70 -8.19 0.15
CA MET A 267 8.41 -9.06 1.31
C MET A 267 9.45 -8.89 2.42
N ASN A 268 10.71 -8.65 2.07
CA ASN A 268 11.82 -8.31 2.96
C ASN A 268 12.31 -6.88 2.64
N ASP A 269 13.60 -6.58 2.77
CA ASP A 269 14.18 -5.26 2.50
C ASP A 269 14.83 -5.17 1.09
N ALA A 270 14.66 -6.18 0.23
CA ALA A 270 15.24 -6.24 -1.12
C ALA A 270 14.21 -6.60 -2.20
N TRP A 271 14.40 -6.08 -3.42
CA TRP A 271 13.65 -6.49 -4.61
C TRP A 271 14.22 -7.78 -5.20
N GLY A 272 15.51 -7.78 -5.55
CA GLY A 272 16.21 -8.98 -5.99
C GLY A 272 16.43 -9.99 -4.85
N TYR A 273 16.70 -11.25 -5.21
CA TYR A 273 17.08 -12.28 -4.23
C TYR A 273 18.33 -11.86 -3.45
N GLN A 274 18.21 -11.73 -2.12
CA GLN A 274 19.33 -11.55 -1.21
C GLN A 274 19.28 -12.61 -0.09
N PRO A 275 20.18 -13.61 -0.06
CA PRO A 275 20.10 -14.75 0.85
C PRO A 275 20.26 -14.39 2.33
N PHE A 276 20.95 -13.29 2.62
CA PHE A 276 21.24 -12.83 3.98
C PHE A 276 20.19 -11.87 4.53
N ASP A 277 19.31 -11.33 3.68
CA ASP A 277 18.17 -10.55 4.14
C ASP A 277 17.07 -11.51 4.63
N LYS A 278 17.02 -11.66 5.95
CA LYS A 278 16.02 -12.44 6.68
C LYS A 278 14.91 -11.59 7.28
N ASN A 279 14.84 -10.29 6.95
CA ASN A 279 13.84 -9.38 7.51
C ASN A 279 12.47 -9.48 6.79
N TYR A 280 11.94 -10.70 6.67
CA TYR A 280 10.65 -10.93 6.06
C TYR A 280 9.51 -10.40 6.91
N LYS A 281 8.60 -9.68 6.27
CA LYS A 281 7.29 -9.33 6.81
C LYS A 281 6.46 -10.61 6.97
N THR A 282 5.67 -10.67 8.03
CA THR A 282 4.81 -11.84 8.27
C THR A 282 3.63 -11.84 7.29
N PRO A 283 3.00 -13.00 7.02
CA PRO A 283 1.78 -13.05 6.21
C PRO A 283 0.66 -12.11 6.72
N ASN A 284 0.52 -11.96 8.04
CA ASN A 284 -0.41 -11.03 8.67
C ASN A 284 -0.14 -9.58 8.24
N MET A 285 1.13 -9.15 8.26
CA MET A 285 1.51 -7.80 7.80
C MET A 285 1.13 -7.58 6.34
N ILE A 286 1.37 -8.56 5.47
CA ILE A 286 1.03 -8.46 4.03
C ILE A 286 -0.48 -8.35 3.81
N VAL A 287 -1.29 -9.15 4.50
CA VAL A 287 -2.76 -9.07 4.42
C VAL A 287 -3.26 -7.70 4.92
N ARG A 288 -2.70 -7.19 6.02
CA ARG A 288 -3.04 -5.87 6.57
C ARG A 288 -2.64 -4.72 5.63
N THR A 289 -1.50 -4.84 4.96
CA THR A 289 -1.06 -3.91 3.90
C THR A 289 -2.01 -3.94 2.72
N LEU A 290 -2.47 -5.12 2.28
CA LEU A 290 -3.48 -5.22 1.23
C LEU A 290 -4.79 -4.53 1.65
N ALA A 291 -5.25 -4.73 2.89
CA ALA A 291 -6.43 -4.04 3.41
C ALA A 291 -6.27 -2.52 3.48
N ASP A 292 -5.09 -2.00 3.83
CA ASP A 292 -4.77 -0.57 3.77
C ASP A 292 -4.92 -0.02 2.36
N VAL A 293 -4.28 -0.69 1.41
CA VAL A 293 -4.24 -0.27 0.01
C VAL A 293 -5.65 -0.27 -0.60
N ILE A 294 -6.44 -1.33 -0.34
CA ILE A 294 -7.84 -1.39 -0.77
C ILE A 294 -8.66 -0.27 -0.13
N SER A 295 -8.44 0.02 1.15
CA SER A 295 -9.19 1.07 1.86
C SER A 295 -8.95 2.46 1.27
N MET A 296 -7.76 2.69 0.72
CA MET A 296 -7.41 3.90 -0.01
C MET A 296 -7.64 3.78 -1.54
N GLY A 297 -8.26 2.68 -1.99
CA GLY A 297 -8.70 2.49 -3.38
C GLY A 297 -7.62 2.01 -4.36
N GLY A 298 -6.38 1.80 -3.93
CA GLY A 298 -5.25 1.44 -4.78
C GLY A 298 -5.09 -0.06 -5.04
N ASN A 299 -3.96 -0.40 -5.66
CA ASN A 299 -3.49 -1.76 -5.90
C ASN A 299 -2.19 -2.05 -5.13
N LEU A 300 -2.02 -3.28 -4.66
CA LEU A 300 -0.76 -3.77 -4.11
C LEU A 300 -0.04 -4.60 -5.17
N LEU A 301 1.18 -4.19 -5.50
CA LEU A 301 2.11 -4.96 -6.33
C LEU A 301 3.20 -5.56 -5.42
N LEU A 302 2.96 -6.80 -4.99
CA LEU A 302 3.83 -7.48 -4.01
C LEU A 302 4.95 -8.22 -4.73
N ASP A 303 6.19 -7.94 -4.35
CA ASP A 303 7.37 -8.45 -5.02
C ASP A 303 7.82 -9.84 -4.55
N ILE A 304 8.36 -10.61 -5.49
CA ILE A 304 9.18 -11.79 -5.25
C ILE A 304 10.54 -11.64 -5.95
N GLY A 305 11.58 -12.18 -5.31
CA GLY A 305 12.94 -12.24 -5.82
C GLY A 305 13.40 -13.70 -5.98
N PRO A 306 13.22 -14.31 -7.17
CA PRO A 306 13.64 -15.68 -7.42
C PRO A 306 15.17 -15.85 -7.44
N LYS A 307 15.65 -17.06 -7.14
CA LYS A 307 17.08 -17.42 -7.19
C LYS A 307 17.56 -17.59 -8.63
N ALA A 308 18.88 -17.57 -8.85
CA ALA A 308 19.49 -17.74 -10.17
C ALA A 308 19.16 -19.06 -10.89
N ASP A 309 18.80 -20.11 -10.16
CA ASP A 309 18.33 -21.37 -10.74
C ASP A 309 16.86 -21.33 -11.18
N GLY A 310 16.10 -20.30 -10.81
CA GLY A 310 14.67 -20.15 -11.10
C GLY A 310 13.74 -20.70 -10.01
N THR A 311 14.24 -21.12 -8.86
CA THR A 311 13.40 -21.43 -7.70
C THR A 311 13.03 -20.16 -6.93
N ILE A 312 11.83 -20.14 -6.34
CA ILE A 312 11.37 -19.05 -5.47
C ILE A 312 11.73 -19.40 -4.01
N PRO A 313 12.33 -18.50 -3.22
CA PRO A 313 12.61 -18.73 -1.80
C PRO A 313 11.39 -19.22 -1.01
N ALA A 314 11.61 -20.13 -0.06
CA ALA A 314 10.53 -20.79 0.67
C ALA A 314 9.68 -19.80 1.49
N GLU A 315 10.33 -18.78 2.06
CA GLU A 315 9.70 -17.70 2.80
C GLU A 315 8.70 -16.92 1.92
N GLN A 316 9.07 -16.63 0.67
CA GLN A 316 8.20 -15.95 -0.30
C GLN A 316 7.02 -16.85 -0.72
N VAL A 317 7.27 -18.15 -0.94
CA VAL A 317 6.21 -19.13 -1.23
C VAL A 317 5.21 -19.24 -0.07
N GLU A 318 5.69 -19.25 1.17
CA GLU A 318 4.84 -19.29 2.37
C GLU A 318 3.94 -18.06 2.47
N ILE A 319 4.48 -16.87 2.23
CA ILE A 319 3.71 -15.62 2.23
C ILE A 319 2.62 -15.67 1.15
N LEU A 320 2.94 -16.08 -0.09
CA LEU A 320 1.96 -16.17 -1.17
C LEU A 320 0.88 -17.23 -0.91
N LYS A 321 1.21 -18.36 -0.27
CA LYS A 321 0.22 -19.38 0.13
C LYS A 321 -0.71 -18.89 1.25
N ASN A 322 -0.19 -18.12 2.21
CA ASN A 322 -1.04 -17.51 3.24
C ASN A 322 -1.92 -16.39 2.67
N LEU A 323 -1.39 -15.64 1.70
CA LEU A 323 -2.19 -14.69 0.94
C LEU A 323 -3.30 -15.41 0.16
N ALA A 324 -3.00 -16.52 -0.52
CA ALA A 324 -3.97 -17.37 -1.22
C ALA A 324 -5.13 -17.81 -0.30
N ARG A 325 -4.82 -18.25 0.92
CA ARG A 325 -5.82 -18.64 1.94
C ARG A 325 -6.79 -17.48 2.22
N TRP A 326 -6.27 -16.27 2.39
CA TRP A 326 -7.09 -15.10 2.71
C TRP A 326 -7.87 -14.59 1.49
N THR A 327 -7.22 -14.44 0.34
CA THR A 327 -7.85 -13.92 -0.90
C THR A 327 -8.92 -14.85 -1.44
N SER A 328 -8.75 -16.17 -1.32
CA SER A 328 -9.76 -17.16 -1.69
C SER A 328 -11.01 -17.12 -0.80
N LYS A 329 -10.85 -16.72 0.46
CA LYS A 329 -11.95 -16.60 1.43
C LYS A 329 -12.75 -15.30 1.27
N TYR A 330 -12.09 -14.23 0.82
CA TYR A 330 -12.66 -12.87 0.79
C TYR A 330 -12.70 -12.18 -0.60
N PRO A 331 -12.99 -12.89 -1.71
CA PRO A 331 -12.82 -12.32 -3.05
C PRO A 331 -13.70 -11.07 -3.29
N ASP A 332 -14.95 -11.09 -2.84
CA ASP A 332 -15.92 -9.99 -3.02
C ASP A 332 -15.52 -8.70 -2.27
N ALA A 333 -14.73 -8.84 -1.20
CA ALA A 333 -14.23 -7.73 -0.41
C ALA A 333 -12.84 -7.26 -0.86
N ILE A 334 -12.32 -7.82 -1.95
CA ILE A 334 -11.04 -7.44 -2.53
C ILE A 334 -11.30 -6.92 -3.94
N TYR A 335 -11.70 -7.80 -4.84
CA TYR A 335 -11.77 -7.50 -6.27
C TYR A 335 -12.99 -6.65 -6.60
N GLY A 336 -12.81 -5.66 -7.47
CA GLY A 336 -13.86 -4.74 -7.87
C GLY A 336 -14.33 -3.77 -6.77
N THR A 337 -13.65 -3.72 -5.62
CA THR A 337 -13.96 -2.74 -4.58
C THR A 337 -13.48 -1.32 -4.94
N ARG A 338 -13.99 -0.33 -4.24
CA ARG A 338 -13.62 1.09 -4.28
C ARG A 338 -13.18 1.53 -2.89
N HIS A 339 -12.59 2.71 -2.83
CA HIS A 339 -12.09 3.30 -1.58
C HIS A 339 -13.15 3.21 -0.47
N GLY A 340 -12.66 3.09 0.76
CA GLY A 340 -13.46 2.97 1.96
C GLY A 340 -14.19 4.25 2.34
N ILE A 341 -14.86 4.19 3.47
CA ILE A 341 -15.52 5.35 4.06
C ILE A 341 -14.50 6.16 4.88
N PRO A 342 -14.72 7.47 5.06
CA PRO A 342 -13.83 8.30 5.85
C PRO A 342 -13.65 7.83 7.30
N PHE A 343 -12.51 8.17 7.90
CA PHE A 343 -12.14 7.74 9.26
C PHE A 343 -13.09 8.27 10.34
N GLU A 344 -13.69 9.43 10.12
CA GLU A 344 -14.74 9.99 10.97
C GLU A 344 -16.05 9.18 10.92
N ASN A 345 -16.29 8.42 9.86
CA ASN A 345 -17.43 7.50 9.77
C ASN A 345 -17.10 6.13 10.37
N TYR A 346 -15.84 5.69 10.31
CA TYR A 346 -15.39 4.42 10.88
C TYR A 346 -13.89 4.47 11.20
N LYS A 347 -13.53 4.22 12.48
CA LYS A 347 -12.15 4.29 12.99
C LYS A 347 -11.29 3.06 12.62
N GLY A 348 -11.46 2.55 11.40
CA GLY A 348 -10.76 1.38 10.89
C GLY A 348 -10.73 1.34 9.37
N LYS A 349 -10.27 0.22 8.81
CA LYS A 349 -10.12 0.01 7.37
C LYS A 349 -11.40 -0.50 6.75
N SER A 350 -11.82 0.05 5.61
CA SER A 350 -13.07 -0.35 4.95
C SER A 350 -12.99 -0.22 3.43
N ALA A 351 -13.90 -0.85 2.71
CA ALA A 351 -14.04 -0.71 1.27
C ALA A 351 -15.51 -0.76 0.83
N MET A 352 -15.84 -0.12 -0.28
CA MET A 352 -17.17 -0.21 -0.87
C MET A 352 -17.16 -1.13 -2.09
N SER A 353 -18.24 -1.90 -2.28
CA SER A 353 -18.49 -2.56 -3.57
C SER A 353 -18.65 -1.53 -4.70
N LYS A 354 -18.38 -1.95 -5.95
CA LYS A 354 -18.49 -1.10 -7.15
C LYS A 354 -19.82 -0.37 -7.30
N ASN A 355 -20.94 -1.04 -6.96
CA ASN A 355 -22.28 -0.44 -7.02
C ASN A 355 -22.64 0.39 -5.79
N GLY A 356 -21.76 0.41 -4.77
CA GLY A 356 -21.91 1.14 -3.52
C GLY A 356 -23.01 0.60 -2.60
N LYS A 357 -23.50 -0.63 -2.80
CA LYS A 357 -24.56 -1.25 -1.97
C LYS A 357 -24.04 -2.16 -0.86
N LYS A 358 -22.75 -2.49 -0.89
CA LYS A 358 -22.05 -3.21 0.17
C LYS A 358 -20.89 -2.39 0.73
N LEU A 359 -20.76 -2.41 2.06
CA LEU A 359 -19.62 -1.90 2.82
C LEU A 359 -18.90 -3.08 3.46
N PHE A 360 -17.59 -3.17 3.25
CA PHE A 360 -16.72 -4.16 3.84
C PHE A 360 -15.89 -3.50 4.94
N LEU A 361 -15.87 -4.09 6.14
CA LEU A 361 -15.01 -3.66 7.24
C LEU A 361 -13.90 -4.70 7.43
N TYR A 362 -12.65 -4.25 7.49
CA TYR A 362 -11.50 -5.08 7.77
C TYR A 362 -11.13 -4.93 9.26
N LEU A 363 -11.34 -5.99 10.04
CA LEU A 363 -11.02 -6.03 11.47
C LEU A 363 -9.63 -6.65 11.64
N GLU A 364 -8.71 -5.89 12.23
CA GLU A 364 -7.34 -6.31 12.55
C GLU A 364 -7.26 -6.92 13.96
N GLU A 365 -8.40 -6.99 14.64
CA GLU A 365 -8.55 -7.40 16.02
C GLU A 365 -9.84 -8.21 16.21
N ALA A 366 -9.79 -9.18 17.12
CA ALA A 366 -10.97 -9.83 17.67
C ALA A 366 -11.56 -8.93 18.76
N LYS A 367 -12.75 -8.38 18.53
CA LYS A 367 -13.41 -7.42 19.43
C LYS A 367 -14.90 -7.63 19.51
N ASP A 368 -15.56 -7.07 20.52
CA ASP A 368 -16.98 -7.35 20.79
C ASP A 368 -17.93 -6.58 19.88
N PHE A 369 -17.55 -5.38 19.44
CA PHE A 369 -18.37 -4.54 18.57
C PHE A 369 -17.53 -3.52 17.82
N THR A 370 -18.15 -2.81 16.88
CA THR A 370 -17.62 -1.56 16.32
C THR A 370 -18.76 -0.59 16.00
N LYS A 371 -18.45 0.70 15.87
CA LYS A 371 -19.41 1.73 15.47
C LYS A 371 -19.13 2.29 14.08
N ILE A 372 -20.20 2.65 13.37
CA ILE A 372 -20.19 3.40 12.12
C ILE A 372 -21.11 4.61 12.31
N TYR A 373 -20.67 5.78 11.87
CA TYR A 373 -21.36 7.04 12.14
C TYR A 373 -21.92 7.70 10.89
N GLY A 374 -23.06 8.37 11.06
CA GLY A 374 -23.63 9.26 10.05
C GLY A 374 -24.22 8.55 8.82
N LEU A 375 -24.61 7.27 8.93
CA LEU A 375 -25.35 6.59 7.86
C LEU A 375 -26.74 7.22 7.68
N THR A 376 -27.14 7.43 6.44
CA THR A 376 -28.50 7.92 6.10
C THR A 376 -29.49 6.79 5.83
N SER A 377 -28.98 5.59 5.54
CA SER A 377 -29.76 4.35 5.39
C SER A 377 -29.10 3.23 6.18
N MET A 378 -29.89 2.28 6.67
CA MET A 378 -29.39 1.18 7.50
C MET A 378 -29.18 -0.09 6.66
N PRO A 379 -28.18 -0.93 7.01
CA PRO A 379 -27.99 -2.18 6.32
C PRO A 379 -29.18 -3.11 6.55
N LYS A 380 -29.51 -3.92 5.54
CA LYS A 380 -30.48 -5.02 5.67
C LYS A 380 -29.86 -6.26 6.31
N LEU A 381 -28.54 -6.41 6.20
CA LEU A 381 -27.79 -7.57 6.68
C LEU A 381 -26.36 -7.15 7.08
N ALA A 382 -25.87 -7.74 8.16
CA ALA A 382 -24.45 -7.77 8.49
C ALA A 382 -24.00 -9.23 8.62
N ARG A 383 -22.84 -9.59 8.08
CA ARG A 383 -22.27 -10.93 8.21
C ARG A 383 -20.74 -10.94 8.13
N ILE A 384 -20.12 -11.96 8.71
CA ILE A 384 -18.72 -12.30 8.48
C ILE A 384 -18.62 -13.10 7.19
N ILE A 385 -17.79 -12.65 6.26
CA ILE A 385 -17.59 -13.35 4.98
C ILE A 385 -16.84 -14.68 5.23
N GLY A 386 -17.18 -15.71 4.45
CA GLY A 386 -16.54 -17.03 4.56
C GLY A 386 -16.98 -17.83 5.79
N ASN A 387 -18.11 -17.48 6.41
CA ASN A 387 -18.76 -18.23 7.47
C ASN A 387 -20.28 -18.31 7.17
N ASP A 388 -20.78 -19.51 6.88
CA ASP A 388 -22.18 -19.74 6.49
C ASP A 388 -23.18 -19.38 7.60
N ASN A 389 -22.75 -19.44 8.87
CA ASN A 389 -23.53 -18.98 10.02
C ASN A 389 -23.06 -17.61 10.54
N GLY A 390 -22.30 -16.86 9.74
CA GLY A 390 -21.62 -15.63 10.13
C GLY A 390 -22.51 -14.41 10.31
N LYS A 391 -23.84 -14.53 10.43
CA LYS A 391 -24.73 -13.37 10.61
C LYS A 391 -24.35 -12.61 11.88
N VAL A 392 -24.21 -11.30 11.76
CA VAL A 392 -23.79 -10.41 12.84
C VAL A 392 -24.98 -9.51 13.20
N ASN A 393 -25.21 -9.30 14.49
CA ASN A 393 -26.27 -8.42 14.96
C ASN A 393 -25.81 -6.96 14.90
N PHE A 394 -26.69 -6.05 14.51
CA PHE A 394 -26.43 -4.63 14.54
C PHE A 394 -27.59 -3.87 15.15
N LYS A 395 -27.30 -2.72 15.75
CA LYS A 395 -28.26 -1.81 16.37
C LYS A 395 -28.08 -0.43 15.76
N ALA A 396 -29.16 0.10 15.19
CA ALA A 396 -29.22 1.46 14.67
C ALA A 396 -29.65 2.44 15.76
N GLU A 397 -29.11 3.64 15.73
CA GLU A 397 -29.51 4.78 16.57
C GLU A 397 -30.24 5.82 15.71
N ASN A 398 -31.10 6.64 16.32
CA ASN A 398 -31.86 7.68 15.63
C ASN A 398 -30.99 8.77 14.99
N THR A 399 -29.71 8.82 15.37
CA THR A 399 -28.67 9.74 14.88
C THR A 399 -28.07 9.32 13.54
N GLY A 400 -28.39 8.12 13.04
CA GLY A 400 -27.73 7.52 11.88
C GLY A 400 -26.48 6.71 12.24
N ASN A 401 -26.22 6.50 13.53
CA ASN A 401 -25.11 5.65 13.98
C ASN A 401 -25.54 4.18 14.02
N LEU A 402 -24.56 3.30 13.83
CA LEU A 402 -24.75 1.85 13.77
C LEU A 402 -23.70 1.18 14.65
N THR A 403 -24.14 0.39 15.63
CA THR A 403 -23.27 -0.52 16.38
C THR A 403 -23.40 -1.93 15.82
N VAL A 404 -22.29 -2.53 15.39
CA VAL A 404 -22.21 -3.91 14.86
C VAL A 404 -21.55 -4.80 15.91
N ASN A 405 -22.17 -5.92 16.30
CA ASN A 405 -21.78 -6.74 17.46
C ASN A 405 -21.25 -8.12 17.07
N PHE A 406 -20.06 -8.47 17.52
CA PHE A 406 -19.31 -9.66 17.13
C PHE A 406 -19.14 -10.72 18.25
N SER A 407 -19.91 -10.65 19.34
CA SER A 407 -19.71 -11.50 20.53
C SER A 407 -19.74 -13.02 20.28
N ASN A 408 -20.26 -13.49 19.14
CA ASN A 408 -20.32 -14.91 18.76
C ASN A 408 -19.72 -15.18 17.36
N VAL A 409 -18.65 -14.47 17.02
CA VAL A 409 -17.99 -14.56 15.72
C VAL A 409 -16.67 -15.33 15.81
N LYS A 410 -16.40 -16.18 14.82
CA LYS A 410 -15.06 -16.71 14.56
C LYS A 410 -14.25 -15.72 13.74
N PHE A 411 -13.25 -15.10 14.36
CA PHE A 411 -12.31 -14.20 13.69
C PHE A 411 -11.30 -14.99 12.85
N ASP A 412 -10.88 -14.39 11.74
CA ASP A 412 -9.76 -14.84 10.94
C ASP A 412 -8.43 -14.57 11.67
N GLN A 413 -7.43 -15.41 11.43
CA GLN A 413 -6.11 -15.27 12.04
C GLN A 413 -5.35 -14.02 11.56
N ASP A 414 -5.72 -13.47 10.39
CA ASP A 414 -5.05 -12.31 9.81
C ASP A 414 -5.93 -11.08 9.88
N VAL A 415 -6.96 -11.01 9.04
CA VAL A 415 -7.93 -9.91 9.00
C VAL A 415 -9.31 -10.49 8.78
N THR A 416 -10.25 -10.18 9.68
CA THR A 416 -11.64 -10.62 9.54
C THR A 416 -12.42 -9.61 8.70
N VAL A 417 -13.22 -10.08 7.75
CA VAL A 417 -14.04 -9.19 6.90
C VAL A 417 -15.51 -9.28 7.27
N VAL A 418 -16.09 -8.13 7.61
CA VAL A 418 -17.53 -7.95 7.82
C VAL A 418 -18.14 -7.33 6.56
N GLU A 419 -19.19 -7.93 6.03
CA GLU A 419 -20.03 -7.34 4.97
C GLU A 419 -21.29 -6.72 5.59
N LEU A 420 -21.56 -5.48 5.25
CA LEU A 420 -22.84 -4.81 5.45
C LEU A 420 -23.50 -4.60 4.09
N ASP A 421 -24.68 -5.19 3.89
CA ASP A 421 -25.44 -5.13 2.63
C ASP A 421 -26.62 -4.17 2.79
N PHE A 422 -26.86 -3.33 1.78
CA PHE A 422 -27.86 -2.27 1.75
C PHE A 422 -28.79 -2.44 0.53
N ASN A 423 -30.01 -1.91 0.62
CA ASN A 423 -30.94 -1.92 -0.52
C ASN A 423 -30.48 -0.95 -1.63
N ASP A 424 -29.97 0.21 -1.20
CA ASP A 424 -29.57 1.32 -2.05
C ASP A 424 -28.10 1.67 -1.85
N LYS A 425 -27.60 2.58 -2.70
CA LYS A 425 -26.24 3.09 -2.56
C LYS A 425 -26.07 3.75 -1.20
N ILE A 426 -24.99 3.40 -0.49
CA ILE A 426 -24.69 3.94 0.83
C ILE A 426 -24.43 5.44 0.72
N THR A 427 -25.06 6.22 1.59
CA THR A 427 -24.88 7.67 1.70
C THR A 427 -24.70 8.07 3.16
N PHE A 428 -23.86 9.09 3.38
CA PHE A 428 -23.54 9.62 4.71
C PHE A 428 -24.06 11.04 4.87
N SER A 429 -24.44 11.39 6.10
CA SER A 429 -24.79 12.76 6.49
C SER A 429 -23.53 13.62 6.52
N ASN A 430 -23.61 14.83 5.94
CA ASN A 430 -22.55 15.84 6.05
C ASN A 430 -22.40 16.38 7.49
N ASN A 431 -23.38 16.13 8.36
CA ASN A 431 -23.34 16.49 9.77
C ASN A 431 -23.43 15.22 10.63
N ILE A 432 -22.27 14.66 10.98
CA ILE A 432 -22.17 13.45 11.79
C ILE A 432 -22.51 13.80 13.24
N LYS A 433 -23.61 13.24 13.75
CA LYS A 433 -24.00 13.36 15.15
C LYS A 433 -23.43 12.20 15.95
N ARG A 434 -22.45 12.48 16.81
CA ARG A 434 -21.91 11.52 17.78
C ARG A 434 -22.60 11.71 19.11
N ASP A 435 -22.98 10.61 19.74
CA ASP A 435 -23.39 10.65 21.13
C ASP A 435 -22.17 11.04 21.97
N LYS A 436 -22.34 12.03 22.85
CA LYS A 436 -21.27 12.49 23.76
C LYS A 436 -21.77 12.29 25.18
N PRO A 437 -21.80 11.04 25.68
CA PRO A 437 -22.28 10.77 27.02
C PRO A 437 -21.39 11.51 28.03
N SER A 438 -22.03 12.13 29.03
CA SER A 438 -21.34 12.72 30.16
C SER A 438 -20.56 11.67 30.94
N LEU A 439 -19.54 12.10 31.72
CA LEU A 439 -18.77 11.19 32.57
C LEU A 439 -19.68 10.35 33.48
N ASN A 440 -20.74 10.93 34.07
CA ASN A 440 -21.68 10.18 34.90
C ASN A 440 -22.41 9.08 34.11
N GLN A 441 -22.82 9.35 32.87
CA GLN A 441 -23.47 8.33 32.03
C GLN A 441 -22.51 7.19 31.68
N ILE A 442 -21.24 7.50 31.41
CA ILE A 442 -20.19 6.50 31.16
C ILE A 442 -19.93 5.67 32.43
N LEU A 443 -19.84 6.33 33.58
CA LEU A 443 -19.62 5.66 34.87
C LEU A 443 -20.81 4.78 35.28
N GLU A 444 -22.03 5.06 34.80
CA GLU A 444 -23.22 4.24 35.04
C GLU A 444 -23.47 3.18 33.92
N ASP A 445 -22.67 3.16 32.85
CA ASP A 445 -22.75 2.12 31.81
C ASP A 445 -22.34 0.77 32.40
N LYS A 446 -23.24 -0.21 32.31
CA LYS A 446 -23.03 -1.57 32.81
C LYS A 446 -22.05 -2.38 31.95
N ASN A 447 -21.79 -1.95 30.71
CA ASN A 447 -20.83 -2.58 29.82
C ASN A 447 -19.53 -1.77 29.82
N SER A 448 -18.53 -2.25 30.57
CA SER A 448 -17.25 -1.55 30.68
C SER A 448 -16.50 -1.43 29.35
N LYS A 449 -16.61 -2.39 28.42
CA LYS A 449 -16.02 -2.26 27.08
C LYS A 449 -16.64 -1.09 26.29
N SER A 450 -17.97 -0.96 26.35
CA SER A 450 -18.70 0.18 25.80
C SER A 450 -18.24 1.49 26.45
N ALA A 451 -18.18 1.54 27.78
CA ALA A 451 -17.72 2.71 28.52
C ALA A 451 -16.29 3.14 28.15
N THR A 452 -15.35 2.20 28.06
CA THR A 452 -13.95 2.48 27.69
C THR A 452 -13.82 2.93 26.23
N PHE A 453 -14.67 2.42 25.34
CA PHE A 453 -14.72 2.87 23.95
C PHE A 453 -15.20 4.32 23.85
N GLU A 454 -16.26 4.69 24.57
CA GLU A 454 -16.75 6.08 24.62
C GLU A 454 -15.70 7.04 25.19
N ILE A 455 -14.94 6.60 26.20
CA ILE A 455 -13.81 7.36 26.74
C ILE A 455 -12.75 7.59 25.65
N ALA A 456 -12.29 6.52 24.99
CA ALA A 456 -11.26 6.59 23.97
C ALA A 456 -11.68 7.45 22.77
N GLU A 457 -12.94 7.34 22.33
CA GLU A 457 -13.48 8.13 21.22
C GLU A 457 -13.52 9.62 21.55
N GLN A 458 -14.07 9.98 22.72
CA GLN A 458 -14.17 11.38 23.12
C GLN A 458 -12.79 12.02 23.29
N LEU A 459 -11.85 11.32 23.92
CA LEU A 459 -10.50 11.82 24.08
C LEU A 459 -9.78 11.97 22.73
N HIS A 460 -9.92 10.99 21.83
CA HIS A 460 -9.32 11.04 20.49
C HIS A 460 -9.80 12.25 19.70
N ASP A 461 -11.08 12.59 19.79
CA ASP A 461 -11.67 13.78 19.14
C ASP A 461 -11.28 15.10 19.83
N GLY A 462 -10.53 15.05 20.94
CA GLY A 462 -10.07 16.20 21.71
C GLY A 462 -11.04 16.65 22.81
N ASN A 463 -12.11 15.89 23.07
CA ASN A 463 -13.02 16.12 24.18
C ASN A 463 -12.56 15.36 25.43
N ASN A 464 -11.64 15.95 26.19
CA ASN A 464 -11.20 15.35 27.45
C ASN A 464 -12.24 15.56 28.57
N ILE A 465 -13.13 14.58 28.70
CA ILE A 465 -14.20 14.52 29.72
C ILE A 465 -13.69 14.43 31.16
N PHE A 466 -12.38 14.23 31.37
CA PHE A 466 -11.78 14.20 32.70
C PHE A 466 -11.23 15.55 33.15
N ASN A 467 -11.20 16.56 32.29
CA ASN A 467 -10.80 17.91 32.69
C ASN A 467 -11.73 18.43 33.80
N ASN A 468 -11.15 18.81 34.94
CA ASN A 468 -11.87 19.24 36.15
C ASN A 468 -12.84 18.20 36.74
N SER A 469 -12.68 16.92 36.41
CA SER A 469 -13.53 15.83 36.91
C SER A 469 -13.14 15.28 38.29
N GLY A 470 -11.94 15.62 38.76
CA GLY A 470 -11.33 15.00 39.94
C GLY A 470 -10.48 13.77 39.65
N LEU A 471 -10.21 13.43 38.38
CA LEU A 471 -9.15 12.49 37.99
C LEU A 471 -7.78 13.09 38.36
N THR A 472 -6.88 12.25 38.88
CA THR A 472 -5.46 12.58 39.13
C THR A 472 -4.57 11.84 38.12
N GLY A 473 -3.35 12.32 37.89
CA GLY A 473 -2.43 11.71 36.94
C GLY A 473 -1.96 10.30 37.31
N ASP A 474 -1.97 9.95 38.61
CA ASP A 474 -1.63 8.62 39.13
C ASP A 474 -2.86 7.71 39.32
N GLY A 475 -4.06 8.22 39.08
CA GLY A 475 -5.31 7.49 39.28
C GLY A 475 -5.67 7.19 40.73
N LEU A 476 -4.96 7.77 41.71
CA LEU A 476 -5.22 7.64 43.15
C LEU A 476 -6.08 8.79 43.68
N ASP A 477 -6.81 8.55 44.77
CA ASP A 477 -7.63 9.56 45.45
C ASP A 477 -8.60 10.35 44.53
N MET A 478 -9.04 9.73 43.43
CA MET A 478 -9.91 10.35 42.44
C MET A 478 -11.26 10.78 43.05
N LYS A 479 -11.68 12.01 42.79
CA LYS A 479 -12.89 12.63 43.38
C LYS A 479 -14.09 12.59 42.44
N PHE A 480 -14.39 11.42 41.89
CA PHE A 480 -15.60 11.26 41.07
C PHE A 480 -16.87 11.23 41.94
N PRO A 481 -17.97 11.85 41.49
CA PRO A 481 -19.27 11.68 42.14
C PRO A 481 -19.73 10.22 41.98
N LYS A 482 -19.68 9.44 43.06
CA LYS A 482 -20.12 8.03 43.06
C LYS A 482 -21.61 7.95 43.37
N SER A 483 -22.34 7.16 42.57
CA SER A 483 -23.73 6.77 42.81
C SER A 483 -23.81 5.25 43.05
N SER A 484 -24.95 4.75 43.52
CA SER A 484 -25.18 3.29 43.64
C SER A 484 -25.20 2.56 42.29
N LYS A 485 -25.25 3.29 41.17
CA LYS A 485 -25.25 2.75 39.80
C LYS A 485 -23.86 2.74 39.18
N THR A 486 -22.87 3.32 39.84
CA THR A 486 -21.51 3.43 39.32
C THR A 486 -20.88 2.06 39.09
N ASN A 487 -20.44 1.81 37.86
CA ASN A 487 -19.75 0.60 37.46
C ASN A 487 -18.30 0.62 37.97
N THR A 488 -18.02 -0.27 38.93
CA THR A 488 -16.71 -0.37 39.58
C THR A 488 -15.63 -0.85 38.61
N GLU A 489 -15.95 -1.71 37.64
CA GLU A 489 -15.00 -2.19 36.64
C GLU A 489 -14.49 -1.04 35.75
N THR A 490 -15.40 -0.16 35.33
CA THR A 490 -15.05 1.05 34.57
C THR A 490 -14.18 2.00 35.38
N ILE A 491 -14.49 2.23 36.66
CA ILE A 491 -13.66 3.07 37.54
C ILE A 491 -12.26 2.48 37.72
N ASN A 492 -12.16 1.17 37.93
CA ASN A 492 -10.87 0.51 38.09
C ASN A 492 -10.03 0.62 36.82
N TRP A 493 -10.66 0.50 35.65
CA TRP A 493 -9.97 0.73 34.37
C TRP A 493 -9.49 2.18 34.24
N ILE A 494 -10.31 3.17 34.62
CA ILE A 494 -9.93 4.60 34.60
C ILE A 494 -8.73 4.85 35.52
N SER A 495 -8.77 4.33 36.76
CA SER A 495 -7.67 4.45 37.71
C SER A 495 -6.37 3.85 37.15
N LYS A 496 -6.46 2.61 36.62
CA LYS A 496 -5.33 1.89 36.06
C LYS A 496 -4.68 2.63 34.87
N HIS A 497 -5.48 3.29 34.04
CA HIS A 497 -5.00 3.95 32.82
C HIS A 497 -4.94 5.48 32.92
N ALA A 498 -5.02 6.04 34.13
CA ALA A 498 -5.15 7.47 34.38
C ALA A 498 -4.15 8.34 33.62
N GLU A 499 -2.91 7.88 33.46
CA GLU A 499 -1.85 8.54 32.68
C GLU A 499 -2.28 8.90 31.25
N ALA A 500 -3.06 8.04 30.59
CA ALA A 500 -3.53 8.22 29.22
C ALA A 500 -4.85 9.02 29.14
N LEU A 501 -5.40 9.44 30.28
CA LEU A 501 -6.69 10.14 30.39
C LEU A 501 -6.50 11.55 30.98
N PHE A 502 -5.50 11.73 31.84
CA PHE A 502 -5.21 12.96 32.56
C PHE A 502 -4.41 13.94 31.70
N GLU A 503 -4.95 15.15 31.51
CA GLU A 503 -4.31 16.24 30.75
C GLU A 503 -3.79 15.85 29.36
N THR A 504 -4.50 14.96 28.66
CA THR A 504 -4.18 14.58 27.27
C THR A 504 -4.84 15.49 26.25
N GLU A 505 -4.23 15.58 25.08
CA GLU A 505 -4.72 16.30 23.91
C GLU A 505 -5.29 15.36 22.83
N LYS A 506 -5.84 15.97 21.78
CA LYS A 506 -6.40 15.29 20.61
C LYS A 506 -5.43 14.24 20.04
N GLY A 507 -6.01 13.15 19.57
CA GLY A 507 -5.30 12.02 18.97
C GLY A 507 -4.60 12.27 17.65
N LEU A 508 -3.95 11.20 17.16
CA LEU A 508 -3.35 11.18 15.85
C LEU A 508 -4.40 11.40 14.75
N PRO A 509 -4.07 12.11 13.66
CA PRO A 509 -4.95 12.22 12.51
C PRO A 509 -5.09 10.88 11.77
N ASN A 510 -6.10 10.79 10.88
CA ASN A 510 -6.34 9.60 10.05
C ASN A 510 -5.06 9.11 9.34
N GLY A 511 -4.91 7.78 9.25
CA GLY A 511 -3.89 7.08 8.47
C GLY A 511 -2.63 6.68 9.25
N HIS A 512 -2.45 7.19 10.47
CA HIS A 512 -1.28 6.83 11.31
C HIS A 512 -1.50 5.59 12.18
N TYR A 513 -2.73 5.39 12.66
CA TYR A 513 -3.13 4.27 13.51
C TYR A 513 -4.60 3.89 13.22
N SER A 514 -4.87 2.58 13.08
CA SER A 514 -6.24 2.04 12.94
C SER A 514 -6.89 1.94 14.32
N GLY A 515 -7.47 3.04 14.81
CA GLY A 515 -8.15 3.08 16.10
C GLY A 515 -8.05 4.45 16.77
N ASN A 516 -8.48 4.53 18.03
CA ASN A 516 -8.41 5.75 18.81
C ASN A 516 -7.03 5.94 19.44
N SER A 517 -6.57 7.19 19.50
CA SER A 517 -5.30 7.55 20.14
C SER A 517 -5.42 8.92 20.79
N VAL A 518 -4.53 9.24 21.73
CA VAL A 518 -4.39 10.57 22.35
C VAL A 518 -2.92 10.92 22.52
N LEU A 519 -2.62 12.21 22.68
CA LEU A 519 -1.26 12.69 22.92
C LEU A 519 -1.14 13.19 24.36
N SER A 520 0.02 12.98 24.99
CA SER A 520 0.35 13.71 26.22
C SER A 520 0.40 15.22 25.96
N LYS A 521 0.26 16.03 27.02
CA LYS A 521 0.31 17.50 26.95
C LYS A 521 1.58 18.06 26.31
N ASP A 522 2.72 17.44 26.56
CA ASP A 522 4.01 17.76 25.95
C ASP A 522 4.19 17.17 24.53
N LYS A 523 3.22 16.38 24.07
CA LYS A 523 3.20 15.66 22.79
C LYS A 523 4.33 14.67 22.61
N GLN A 524 5.00 14.26 23.68
CA GLN A 524 6.11 13.32 23.64
C GLN A 524 5.67 11.86 23.81
N THR A 525 4.46 11.61 24.32
CA THR A 525 3.88 10.27 24.44
C THR A 525 2.63 10.16 23.60
N ILE A 526 2.59 9.13 22.74
CA ILE A 526 1.38 8.71 22.03
C ILE A 526 0.74 7.59 22.82
N TYR A 527 -0.54 7.73 23.16
CA TYR A 527 -1.31 6.65 23.75
C TYR A 527 -2.21 6.02 22.69
N LEU A 528 -2.05 4.73 22.44
CA LEU A 528 -2.86 3.96 21.49
C LEU A 528 -3.90 3.14 22.27
N PHE A 529 -5.18 3.34 21.98
CA PHE A 529 -6.26 2.54 22.54
C PHE A 529 -6.47 1.32 21.65
N VAL A 530 -6.21 0.14 22.20
CA VAL A 530 -6.28 -1.14 21.50
C VAL A 530 -7.56 -1.85 21.91
N GLU A 531 -8.48 -1.93 20.96
CA GLU A 531 -9.73 -2.66 21.12
C GLU A 531 -9.48 -4.18 21.03
N GLY A 532 -10.02 -4.93 22.00
CA GLY A 532 -10.02 -6.39 21.96
C GLY A 532 -8.62 -7.01 21.87
N THR A 533 -8.48 -8.06 21.04
CA THR A 533 -7.26 -8.84 20.85
C THR A 533 -6.74 -8.68 19.41
N PRO A 534 -5.60 -8.01 19.19
CA PRO A 534 -4.98 -7.92 17.86
C PRO A 534 -4.68 -9.30 17.29
N THR A 535 -4.89 -9.48 15.98
CA THR A 535 -4.51 -10.71 15.27
C THR A 535 -3.01 -10.83 14.99
N GLY A 536 -2.29 -9.72 15.11
CA GLY A 536 -0.84 -9.57 14.93
C GLY A 536 -0.38 -8.18 15.41
N SER A 537 0.91 -7.88 15.21
CA SER A 537 1.56 -6.65 15.68
C SER A 537 0.84 -5.38 15.23
N ILE A 538 0.68 -4.41 16.12
CA ILE A 538 -0.01 -3.15 15.82
C ILE A 538 0.87 -2.25 14.96
N ALA A 539 0.33 -1.77 13.84
CA ALA A 539 1.03 -0.85 12.95
C ALA A 539 0.83 0.61 13.37
N LEU A 540 1.94 1.33 13.50
CA LEU A 540 2.00 2.77 13.69
C LEU A 540 2.86 3.38 12.57
N LYS A 541 2.26 4.31 11.82
CA LYS A 541 2.83 4.83 10.56
C LYS A 541 3.14 6.31 10.65
N GLY A 542 4.09 6.77 9.84
CA GLY A 542 4.34 8.19 9.65
C GLY A 542 4.90 8.89 10.90
N ILE A 543 5.60 8.17 11.77
CA ILE A 543 6.25 8.74 12.96
C ILE A 543 7.71 9.05 12.61
N LYS A 544 8.09 10.33 12.57
CA LYS A 544 9.47 10.74 12.23
C LYS A 544 10.44 10.60 13.40
N ASN A 545 9.91 10.61 14.63
CA ASN A 545 10.67 10.55 15.86
C ASN A 545 11.33 9.20 16.09
N SER A 546 12.38 9.20 16.93
CA SER A 546 12.89 7.97 17.52
C SER A 546 11.96 7.53 18.66
N ILE A 547 11.75 6.22 18.79
CA ILE A 547 11.00 5.66 19.92
C ILE A 547 11.98 5.41 21.06
N ALA A 548 11.74 6.07 22.21
CA ALA A 548 12.55 5.86 23.41
C ALA A 548 12.15 4.56 24.13
N ARG A 549 10.85 4.27 24.23
CA ARG A 549 10.31 3.00 24.73
C ARG A 549 8.84 2.85 24.41
N ILE A 550 8.34 1.62 24.41
CA ILE A 550 6.92 1.30 24.33
C ILE A 550 6.53 0.45 25.54
N ARG A 551 5.40 0.77 26.17
CA ARG A 551 4.89 0.02 27.33
C ARG A 551 3.37 -0.03 27.38
N ILE A 552 2.86 -0.98 28.14
CA ILE A 552 1.44 -1.08 28.47
C ILE A 552 1.14 -0.17 29.67
N VAL A 553 0.18 0.74 29.54
CA VAL A 553 -0.22 1.66 30.61
C VAL A 553 -0.91 0.87 31.73
N GLY A 554 -0.64 1.24 32.98
CA GLY A 554 -1.23 0.61 34.18
C GLY A 554 -0.65 -0.75 34.58
N ASP A 555 -0.07 -1.49 33.63
CA ASP A 555 0.71 -2.72 33.91
C ASP A 555 2.23 -2.44 33.94
N GLY A 556 2.70 -1.49 33.12
CA GLY A 556 4.11 -1.07 33.08
C GLY A 556 5.04 -1.98 32.28
N SER A 557 4.58 -3.14 31.80
CA SER A 557 5.40 -4.03 30.97
C SER A 557 5.85 -3.34 29.69
N LEU A 558 7.12 -3.58 29.33
CA LEU A 558 7.67 -3.15 28.05
C LEU A 558 7.07 -4.00 26.91
N ALA A 559 6.80 -3.35 25.78
CA ALA A 559 6.39 -3.99 24.55
C ALA A 559 7.55 -3.93 23.54
N ASN A 560 7.78 -5.05 22.84
CA ASN A 560 8.75 -5.08 21.76
C ASN A 560 8.19 -4.41 20.51
N TYR A 561 9.06 -3.85 19.69
CA TYR A 561 8.68 -3.32 18.39
C TYR A 561 9.78 -3.50 17.37
N ARG A 562 9.40 -3.46 16.10
CA ARG A 562 10.31 -3.45 14.96
C ARG A 562 9.82 -2.50 13.88
N SER A 563 10.74 -1.86 13.18
CA SER A 563 10.44 -1.02 12.03
C SER A 563 10.68 -1.78 10.72
N TYR A 564 9.75 -1.67 9.78
CA TYR A 564 9.86 -2.24 8.43
C TYR A 564 9.68 -1.15 7.37
N ASN A 565 10.23 -1.37 6.16
CA ASN A 565 10.16 -0.43 5.03
C ASN A 565 10.83 0.92 5.28
N LYS A 566 11.76 0.98 6.24
CA LYS A 566 12.61 2.15 6.45
C LYS A 566 13.85 2.02 5.56
N LEU A 567 13.87 2.76 4.46
CA LEU A 567 15.09 2.92 3.66
C LEU A 567 16.09 3.77 4.47
N TYR A 568 17.32 3.27 4.67
CA TYR A 568 18.29 3.93 5.57
C TYR A 568 18.67 5.34 5.11
N TRP A 569 18.59 5.59 3.79
CA TRP A 569 18.96 6.86 3.16
C TRP A 569 17.78 7.82 2.98
N SER A 570 16.55 7.38 3.24
CA SER A 570 15.36 8.20 3.03
C SER A 570 14.90 8.80 4.34
N ASP A 571 14.47 10.06 4.32
CA ASP A 571 13.80 10.70 5.47
C ASP A 571 12.38 10.15 5.72
N LYS A 572 11.82 9.41 4.76
CA LYS A 572 10.52 8.74 4.92
C LYS A 572 10.59 7.76 6.09
N PRO A 573 9.70 7.84 7.09
CA PRO A 573 9.70 6.90 8.20
C PRO A 573 9.19 5.52 7.73
N GLY A 574 9.70 4.47 8.36
CA GLY A 574 9.15 3.12 8.21
C GLY A 574 7.84 2.95 8.97
N ILE A 575 7.36 1.71 9.01
CA ILE A 575 6.18 1.32 9.79
C ILE A 575 6.66 0.63 11.05
N VAL A 576 6.27 1.17 12.20
CA VAL A 576 6.53 0.57 13.50
C VAL A 576 5.47 -0.48 13.77
N TYR A 577 5.90 -1.72 13.99
CA TYR A 577 5.04 -2.82 14.41
C TYR A 577 5.30 -3.14 15.88
N ILE A 578 4.25 -3.04 16.70
CA ILE A 578 4.31 -3.19 18.16
C ILE A 578 3.70 -4.54 18.53
N ASP A 579 4.49 -5.39 19.21
CA ASP A 579 4.04 -6.69 19.68
C ASP A 579 3.44 -6.57 21.08
N ILE A 580 2.20 -7.01 21.24
CA ILE A 580 1.52 -7.04 22.54
C ILE A 580 1.34 -8.49 22.96
N PRO A 581 1.93 -8.90 24.11
CA PRO A 581 1.70 -10.22 24.66
C PRO A 581 0.23 -10.40 25.03
N LYS A 582 -0.39 -11.50 24.59
CA LYS A 582 -1.83 -11.75 24.77
C LYS A 582 -2.23 -11.80 26.25
N GLU A 583 -1.35 -12.33 27.08
CA GLU A 583 -1.51 -12.44 28.53
C GLU A 583 -1.44 -11.08 29.27
N ARG A 584 -1.00 -10.01 28.59
CA ARG A 584 -0.93 -8.65 29.12
C ARG A 584 -2.07 -7.75 28.66
N LEU A 585 -2.97 -8.26 27.82
CA LEU A 585 -4.13 -7.49 27.36
C LEU A 585 -5.07 -7.17 28.53
N ASP A 586 -5.51 -5.93 28.59
CA ASP A 586 -6.56 -5.53 29.51
C ASP A 586 -7.91 -6.11 29.06
N ARG A 587 -8.72 -6.56 30.02
CA ARG A 587 -10.03 -7.19 29.78
C ARG A 587 -11.01 -6.28 29.03
N ASN A 588 -10.92 -4.97 29.27
CA ASN A 588 -11.83 -3.98 28.68
C ASN A 588 -11.20 -3.34 27.44
N MET A 589 -10.05 -2.71 27.62
CA MET A 589 -9.32 -2.05 26.54
C MET A 589 -7.86 -1.85 26.94
N THR A 590 -6.94 -2.31 26.10
CA THR A 590 -5.51 -2.15 26.37
C THR A 590 -5.08 -0.75 25.92
N VAL A 591 -4.24 -0.09 26.72
CA VAL A 591 -3.65 1.21 26.32
C VAL A 591 -2.13 1.06 26.25
N ILE A 592 -1.55 1.43 25.11
CA ILE A 592 -0.10 1.43 24.90
C ILE A 592 0.42 2.86 24.95
N ALA A 593 1.47 3.12 25.73
CA ALA A 593 2.24 4.35 25.67
C ALA A 593 3.48 4.16 24.78
N VAL A 594 3.59 4.96 23.73
CA VAL A 594 4.77 5.08 22.86
C VAL A 594 5.46 6.38 23.24
N LEU A 595 6.55 6.28 24.02
CA LEU A 595 7.35 7.43 24.41
C LEU A 595 8.36 7.74 23.30
N LEU A 596 8.34 8.98 22.84
CA LEU A 596 9.24 9.51 21.81
C LEU A 596 10.43 10.24 22.43
N ASP A 597 11.49 10.40 21.65
CA ASP A 597 12.68 11.18 22.04
C ASP A 597 12.41 12.69 22.19
N LYS A 598 11.42 13.22 21.48
CA LYS A 598 11.00 14.63 21.48
C LYS A 598 9.50 14.73 21.12
N PRO A 599 8.86 15.92 21.20
CA PRO A 599 7.48 16.10 20.76
C PRO A 599 7.24 15.55 19.35
N ILE A 600 6.06 14.98 19.13
CA ILE A 600 5.73 14.24 17.92
C ILE A 600 5.84 15.09 16.64
N GLU A 601 6.48 14.50 15.64
CA GLU A 601 6.59 14.97 14.27
C GLU A 601 6.02 13.91 13.33
N LEU A 602 4.98 14.27 12.57
CA LEU A 602 4.30 13.36 11.66
C LEU A 602 4.77 13.56 10.22
N TYR A 603 4.96 12.45 9.52
CA TYR A 603 5.10 12.42 8.06
C TYR A 603 3.73 12.21 7.43
N ARG A 604 3.23 13.21 6.69
CA ARG A 604 1.92 13.19 5.98
C ARG A 604 2.04 13.66 4.53
N GLU A 605 3.23 13.57 3.96
CA GLU A 605 3.52 14.04 2.61
C GLU A 605 3.16 12.98 1.56
N LYS A 606 3.16 13.38 0.29
CA LYS A 606 2.94 12.47 -0.83
C LYS A 606 4.03 11.40 -0.86
N VAL A 607 3.65 10.14 -0.81
CA VAL A 607 4.59 9.04 -1.06
C VAL A 607 4.68 8.83 -2.57
N GLY A 608 5.81 9.19 -3.15
CA GLY A 608 6.15 8.91 -4.55
C GLY A 608 7.12 7.74 -4.71
N ALA A 609 7.64 7.62 -5.94
CA ALA A 609 8.71 6.71 -6.32
C ALA A 609 9.98 6.88 -5.46
N VAL A 610 10.82 5.85 -5.42
CA VAL A 610 12.19 5.95 -4.91
C VAL A 610 13.11 6.03 -6.14
N GLU A 611 13.69 7.21 -6.36
CA GLU A 611 14.45 7.53 -7.58
C GLU A 611 15.98 7.45 -7.37
N ASN A 612 16.44 7.17 -6.15
CA ASN A 612 17.88 7.07 -5.84
C ASN A 612 18.12 6.19 -4.61
N ASN A 613 18.92 5.13 -4.78
CA ASN A 613 19.43 4.28 -3.71
C ASN A 613 20.88 4.68 -3.42
N LEU A 614 21.05 5.59 -2.45
CA LEU A 614 22.36 6.17 -2.08
C LEU A 614 23.39 5.14 -1.64
#